data_AF-A0A7L5AHG9-F1
#
_entry.id   AF-A0A7L5AHG9-F1
#
_cell.length_a   1.000
_cell.length_b   1.000
_cell.length_c   1.000
_cell.angle_alpha   90.00
_cell.angle_beta   90.00
_cell.angle_gamma   90.00
#
_symmetry.space_group_name_H-M   'P 1'
#
loop_
_entity.id
_entity.type
_entity.pdbx_description
1 polymer ?
#
loop_
_entity_poly.entity_id
_entity_poly.type
_entity_poly.pdbx_seq_one_letter_code
_entity_poly.pdbx_strand_id
1 'polypeptide(L)'
;MSVPIDQETKKKKRSLFELIADVPTLVRELVMGEIQQLKVEMIGKFKAWGIGGALIAVAVVVVLYMLGVLLTAAVLGLSYVMPGWLAALLVAFVLLVIAAIFALVGYRKLKDGLPPQPTATIESVKRDIDTIKGMTK
;
A
#
# COMPACT_ATOMS: atom_id res chain seq x y z
N MET A 1 71.58 -39.82 -4.26
CA MET A 1 70.81 -39.17 -5.34
C MET A 1 69.58 -40.01 -5.60
N SER A 2 68.45 -39.63 -5.01
CA SER A 2 67.14 -40.23 -5.27
C SER A 2 66.10 -39.16 -4.99
N VAL A 3 65.76 -38.44 -6.05
CA VAL A 3 64.63 -37.52 -6.10
C VAL A 3 63.37 -38.38 -6.19
N PRO A 4 62.42 -38.30 -5.25
CA PRO A 4 61.10 -38.84 -5.46
C PRO A 4 60.36 -37.95 -6.47
N ILE A 5 59.89 -38.63 -7.51
CA ILE A 5 59.13 -38.13 -8.65
C ILE A 5 57.76 -37.62 -8.17
N ASP A 6 57.33 -36.51 -8.79
CA ASP A 6 55.94 -36.12 -9.07
C ASP A 6 54.81 -36.34 -8.05
N GLN A 7 54.56 -35.31 -7.22
CA GLN A 7 53.18 -35.00 -6.85
C GLN A 7 52.48 -34.41 -8.08
N GLU A 8 52.03 -35.28 -8.99
CA GLU A 8 51.06 -34.93 -10.02
C GLU A 8 49.87 -34.25 -9.34
N THR A 9 49.80 -32.95 -9.55
CA THR A 9 48.64 -32.13 -9.23
C THR A 9 47.47 -32.67 -10.03
N LYS A 10 46.68 -33.55 -9.38
CA LYS A 10 45.36 -33.96 -9.87
C LYS A 10 44.45 -32.74 -9.77
N LYS A 11 44.65 -31.78 -10.67
CA LYS A 11 43.74 -30.69 -10.97
C LYS A 11 42.51 -31.36 -11.55
N LYS A 12 41.63 -31.84 -10.66
CA LYS A 12 40.30 -32.35 -10.98
C LYS A 12 39.64 -31.24 -11.79
N LYS A 13 39.69 -31.36 -13.12
CA LYS A 13 38.93 -30.51 -14.02
C LYS A 13 37.49 -30.69 -13.54
N ARG A 14 36.92 -29.65 -12.92
CA ARG A 14 35.53 -29.66 -12.47
C ARG A 14 34.70 -30.21 -13.61
N SER A 15 34.01 -31.32 -13.35
CA SER A 15 33.25 -32.01 -14.38
C SER A 15 32.13 -31.08 -14.85
N LEU A 16 31.71 -31.18 -16.12
CA LEU A 16 30.52 -30.46 -16.61
C LEU A 16 29.28 -30.79 -15.76
N PHE A 17 29.24 -31.99 -15.18
CA PHE A 17 28.23 -32.40 -14.20
C PHE A 17 28.30 -31.61 -12.89
N GLU A 18 29.48 -31.17 -12.48
CA GLU A 18 29.71 -30.36 -11.27
C GLU A 18 29.25 -28.91 -11.50
N LEU A 19 29.45 -28.36 -12.72
CA LEU A 19 28.91 -27.05 -13.11
C LEU A 19 27.37 -27.04 -13.20
N ILE A 20 26.76 -28.10 -13.74
CA ILE A 20 25.28 -28.23 -13.78
C ILE A 20 24.71 -28.42 -12.37
N ALA A 21 25.42 -29.15 -11.49
CA ALA A 21 25.03 -29.31 -10.09
C ALA A 21 25.08 -28.00 -9.29
N ASP A 22 25.90 -27.03 -9.70
CA ASP A 22 26.07 -25.73 -9.03
C ASP A 22 25.08 -24.65 -9.50
N VAL A 23 24.45 -24.78 -10.68
CA VAL A 23 23.46 -23.81 -11.21
C VAL A 23 22.34 -23.46 -10.21
N PRO A 24 21.72 -24.42 -9.48
CA PRO A 24 20.69 -24.10 -8.49
C PRO A 24 21.21 -23.21 -7.36
N THR A 25 22.49 -23.37 -6.99
CA THR A 25 23.16 -22.58 -5.96
C THR A 25 23.37 -21.14 -6.43
N LEU A 26 23.84 -20.93 -7.68
CA LEU A 26 23.99 -19.57 -8.24
C LEU A 26 22.64 -18.86 -8.40
N VAL A 27 21.60 -19.57 -8.86
CA VAL A 27 20.25 -19.00 -8.98
C VAL A 27 19.72 -18.60 -7.60
N ARG A 28 19.95 -19.44 -6.58
CA ARG A 28 19.59 -19.10 -5.19
C ARG A 28 20.35 -17.89 -4.69
N GLU A 29 21.66 -17.79 -4.93
CA GLU A 29 22.47 -16.64 -4.52
C GLU A 29 22.03 -15.35 -5.20
N LEU A 30 21.71 -15.39 -6.49
CA LEU A 30 21.21 -14.23 -7.23
C LEU A 30 19.86 -13.75 -6.68
N VAL A 31 18.91 -14.67 -6.51
CA VAL A 31 17.58 -14.38 -5.94
C VAL A 31 17.72 -13.84 -4.51
N MET A 32 18.59 -14.43 -3.69
CA MET A 32 18.83 -13.94 -2.33
C MET A 32 19.49 -12.56 -2.30
N GLY A 33 20.38 -12.27 -3.24
CA GLY A 33 20.99 -10.94 -3.40
C GLY A 33 19.96 -9.87 -3.78
N GLU A 34 19.07 -10.20 -4.72
CA GLU A 34 18.03 -9.28 -5.18
C GLU A 34 16.97 -9.03 -4.10
N ILE A 35 16.59 -10.07 -3.33
CA ILE A 35 15.74 -9.93 -2.14
C ILE A 35 16.40 -9.04 -1.09
N GLN A 36 17.71 -9.17 -0.84
CA GLN A 36 18.42 -8.34 0.12
C GLN A 36 18.48 -6.87 -0.31
N GLN A 37 18.72 -6.61 -1.59
CA GLN A 37 18.68 -5.25 -2.14
C GLN A 37 17.28 -4.64 -2.07
N LEU A 38 16.25 -5.38 -2.50
CA LEU A 38 14.85 -4.96 -2.35
C LEU A 38 14.52 -4.68 -0.88
N LYS A 39 14.98 -5.52 0.05
CA LYS A 39 14.73 -5.34 1.48
C LYS A 39 15.33 -4.03 1.99
N VAL A 40 16.56 -3.68 1.60
CA VAL A 40 17.20 -2.43 1.99
C VAL A 40 16.45 -1.22 1.40
N GLU A 41 16.11 -1.25 0.12
CA GLU A 41 15.38 -0.17 -0.54
C GLU A 41 13.95 -0.01 0.02
N MET A 42 13.24 -1.13 0.21
CA MET A 42 11.90 -1.15 0.79
C MET A 42 11.92 -0.61 2.22
N ILE A 43 12.84 -1.04 3.09
CA ILE A 43 12.93 -0.54 4.47
C ILE A 43 13.14 0.99 4.48
N GLY A 44 13.98 1.52 3.59
CA GLY A 44 14.17 2.96 3.43
C GLY A 44 12.87 3.69 3.07
N LYS A 45 12.15 3.20 2.05
CA LYS A 45 10.86 3.76 1.63
C LYS A 45 9.80 3.63 2.72
N PHE A 46 9.67 2.46 3.35
CA PHE A 46 8.71 2.23 4.44
C PHE A 46 8.99 3.09 5.66
N LYS A 47 10.25 3.36 6.01
CA LYS A 47 10.57 4.23 7.14
C LYS A 47 10.15 5.67 6.89
N ALA A 48 10.43 6.20 5.69
CA ALA A 48 10.01 7.54 5.30
C ALA A 48 8.47 7.67 5.25
N TRP A 49 7.79 6.70 4.63
CA TRP A 49 6.33 6.67 4.55
C TRP A 49 5.67 6.36 5.90
N GLY A 50 6.34 5.60 6.76
CA GLY A 50 5.86 5.26 8.10
C GLY A 50 5.91 6.45 9.05
N ILE A 51 7.01 7.21 9.04
CA ILE A 51 7.12 8.44 9.84
C ILE A 51 6.14 9.50 9.29
N GLY A 52 6.11 9.70 7.97
CA GLY A 52 5.17 10.63 7.34
C GLY A 52 3.70 10.27 7.61
N GLY A 53 3.35 8.99 7.46
CA GLY A 53 2.02 8.48 7.75
C GLY A 53 1.64 8.62 9.24
N ALA A 54 2.57 8.36 10.16
CA ALA A 54 2.35 8.55 11.59
C ALA A 54 2.10 10.03 11.94
N LEU A 55 2.89 10.95 11.38
CA LEU A 55 2.69 12.39 11.58
C LEU A 55 1.35 12.86 11.02
N ILE A 56 0.95 12.38 9.84
CA ILE A 56 -0.36 12.68 9.26
C ILE A 56 -1.48 12.13 10.16
N ALA A 57 -1.35 10.91 10.66
CA ALA A 57 -2.34 10.33 11.57
C ALA A 57 -2.51 11.17 12.85
N VAL A 58 -1.39 11.60 13.47
CA VAL A 58 -1.41 12.50 14.62
C VAL A 58 -2.06 13.85 14.26
N ALA A 59 -1.68 14.44 13.12
CA ALA A 59 -2.26 15.70 12.66
C ALA A 59 -3.78 15.59 12.45
N VAL A 60 -4.28 14.49 11.88
CA VAL A 60 -5.72 14.22 11.73
C VAL A 60 -6.40 14.19 13.10
N VAL A 61 -5.84 13.47 14.07
CA VAL A 61 -6.40 13.42 15.44
C VAL A 61 -6.42 14.81 16.08
N VAL A 62 -5.35 15.59 15.95
CA VAL A 62 -5.27 16.96 16.47
C VAL A 62 -6.33 17.86 15.83
N VAL A 63 -6.49 17.80 14.51
CA VAL A 63 -7.51 18.57 13.78
C VAL A 63 -8.92 18.17 14.21
N LEU A 64 -9.19 16.88 14.47
CA LEU A 64 -10.49 16.43 14.98
C LEU A 64 -10.80 17.01 16.37
N TYR A 65 -9.83 17.02 17.29
CA TYR A 65 -10.01 17.67 18.59
C TYR A 65 -10.17 19.19 18.47
N MET A 66 -9.36 19.84 17.63
CA MET A 66 -9.46 21.28 17.35
C MET A 66 -10.86 21.65 16.84
N LEU A 67 -11.42 20.84 15.92
CA LEU A 67 -12.78 21.03 15.43
C LEU A 67 -13.78 20.96 16.59
N GLY A 68 -13.68 19.98 17.49
CA GLY A 68 -14.53 19.89 18.69
C GLY A 68 -14.47 21.13 19.59
N VAL A 69 -13.27 21.67 19.82
CA VAL A 69 -13.07 22.91 20.58
C VAL A 69 -13.70 24.11 19.88
N LEU A 70 -13.51 24.25 18.56
CA LEU A 70 -14.11 25.34 17.77
C LEU A 70 -15.63 25.27 17.77
N LEU A 71 -16.21 24.08 17.65
CA LEU A 71 -17.66 23.90 17.72
C LEU A 71 -18.21 24.25 19.10
N THR A 72 -17.52 23.84 20.16
CA THR A 72 -17.88 24.22 21.53
C THR A 72 -17.81 25.74 21.70
N ALA A 73 -16.74 26.39 21.21
CA ALA A 73 -16.60 27.84 21.25
C ALA A 73 -17.71 28.55 20.45
N ALA A 74 -18.08 28.04 19.28
CA ALA A 74 -19.18 28.58 18.49
C ALA A 74 -20.52 28.48 19.22
N VAL A 75 -20.82 27.34 19.84
CA VAL A 75 -22.04 27.14 20.63
C VAL A 75 -22.06 28.06 21.85
N LEU A 76 -20.97 28.14 22.60
CA LEU A 76 -20.86 29.02 23.77
C LEU A 76 -20.96 30.50 23.38
N GLY A 77 -20.28 30.92 22.31
CA GLY A 77 -20.37 32.28 21.80
C GLY A 77 -21.79 32.65 21.40
N LEU A 78 -22.49 31.76 20.68
CA LEU A 78 -23.87 31.99 20.26
C LEU A 78 -24.86 31.88 21.45
N SER A 79 -24.51 31.16 22.51
CA SER A 79 -25.35 31.07 23.71
C SER A 79 -25.50 32.39 24.47
N TYR A 80 -24.65 33.39 24.21
CA TYR A 80 -24.83 34.74 24.76
C TYR A 80 -25.98 35.52 24.12
N VAL A 81 -26.41 35.15 22.90
CA VAL A 81 -27.50 35.84 22.18
C VAL A 81 -28.80 35.03 22.13
N MET A 82 -28.76 33.72 22.42
CA MET A 82 -29.92 32.82 22.41
C MET A 82 -29.73 31.63 23.37
N PRO A 83 -30.80 30.89 23.73
CA PRO A 83 -30.66 29.71 24.59
C PRO A 83 -29.64 28.70 24.06
N GLY A 84 -28.80 28.15 24.94
CA GLY A 84 -27.69 27.28 24.54
C GLY A 84 -28.10 26.04 23.74
N TRP A 85 -29.29 25.49 24.01
CA TRP A 85 -29.83 24.36 23.24
C TRP A 85 -30.14 24.75 21.78
N LEU A 86 -30.65 25.97 21.55
CA LEU A 86 -30.95 26.48 20.22
C LEU A 86 -29.66 26.82 19.46
N ALA A 87 -28.67 27.39 20.16
CA ALA A 87 -27.34 27.62 19.62
C ALA A 87 -26.68 26.31 19.15
N ALA A 88 -26.75 25.25 19.96
CA ALA A 88 -26.23 23.93 19.61
C ALA A 88 -26.93 23.35 18.36
N LEU A 89 -28.25 23.45 18.26
CA LEU A 89 -29.01 23.00 17.09
C LEU A 89 -28.65 23.78 15.83
N LEU A 90 -28.46 25.10 15.93
CA LEU A 90 -28.10 25.93 14.78
C LEU A 90 -26.70 25.55 14.25
N VAL A 91 -25.71 25.41 15.14
CA VAL A 91 -24.36 24.96 14.75
C VAL A 91 -24.40 23.56 14.14
N ALA A 92 -25.18 22.64 14.73
CA ALA A 92 -25.36 21.30 14.18
C ALA A 92 -26.00 21.31 12.79
N PHE A 93 -26.99 22.18 12.55
CA PHE A 93 -27.61 22.34 11.25
C PHE A 93 -26.61 22.86 10.20
N VAL A 94 -25.80 23.86 10.52
CA VAL A 94 -24.74 24.36 9.63
C VAL A 94 -23.75 23.25 9.27
N LEU A 95 -23.32 22.45 10.26
CA LEU A 95 -22.44 21.30 10.01
C LEU A 95 -23.08 20.24 9.13
N LEU A 96 -24.38 19.97 9.31
CA LEU A 96 -25.12 19.00 8.49
C LEU A 96 -25.14 19.44 7.03
N VAL A 97 -25.37 20.73 6.75
CA VAL A 97 -25.32 21.27 5.39
C VAL A 97 -23.92 21.10 4.78
N ILE A 98 -22.86 21.43 5.53
CA ILE A 98 -21.48 21.25 5.07
C ILE A 98 -21.18 19.76 4.79
N ALA A 99 -21.59 18.87 5.70
CA ALA A 99 -21.43 17.43 5.54
C ALA A 99 -22.18 16.89 4.32
N ALA A 100 -23.41 17.37 4.06
CA ALA A 100 -24.18 16.99 2.88
C ALA A 100 -23.48 17.43 1.58
N ILE A 101 -22.89 18.63 1.55
CA ILE A 101 -22.11 19.10 0.40
C ILE A 101 -20.88 18.21 0.17
N PHE A 102 -20.09 17.94 1.22
CA PHE A 102 -18.92 17.07 1.10
C PHE A 102 -19.30 15.64 0.70
N ALA A 103 -20.38 15.08 1.27
CA ALA A 103 -20.88 13.77 0.89
C ALA A 103 -21.31 13.74 -0.58
N LEU A 104 -22.00 14.77 -1.06
CA LEU A 104 -22.41 14.87 -2.47
C LEU A 104 -21.20 15.02 -3.40
N VAL A 105 -20.25 15.88 -3.08
CA VAL A 105 -19.02 16.07 -3.89
C VAL A 105 -18.19 14.79 -3.89
N GLY A 106 -18.01 14.16 -2.73
CA GLY A 106 -17.30 12.89 -2.59
C GLY A 106 -17.99 11.78 -3.40
N TYR A 107 -19.31 11.65 -3.28
CA TYR A 107 -20.11 10.71 -4.06
C TYR A 107 -19.97 10.93 -5.56
N ARG A 108 -20.03 12.18 -6.03
CA ARG A 108 -19.84 12.52 -7.45
C ARG A 108 -18.43 12.17 -7.92
N LYS A 109 -17.40 12.57 -7.17
CA LYS A 109 -16.01 12.23 -7.51
C LYS A 109 -15.76 10.73 -7.51
N LEU A 110 -16.37 9.97 -6.61
CA LEU A 110 -16.26 8.52 -6.58
C LEU A 110 -16.99 7.91 -7.78
N LYS A 111 -18.18 8.41 -8.11
CA LYS A 111 -18.96 7.97 -9.27
C LYS A 111 -18.28 8.29 -10.61
N ASP A 112 -17.63 9.44 -10.72
CA ASP A 112 -16.94 9.90 -11.93
C ASP A 112 -15.52 9.31 -12.04
N GLY A 113 -14.87 9.01 -10.91
CA GLY A 113 -13.52 8.48 -10.81
C GLY A 113 -13.43 6.94 -10.73
N LEU A 114 -14.54 6.26 -10.47
CA LEU A 114 -14.66 4.84 -10.76
C LEU A 114 -14.72 4.70 -12.29
N PRO A 115 -13.73 4.05 -12.95
CA PRO A 115 -13.95 3.65 -14.34
C PRO A 115 -15.30 2.91 -14.39
N PRO A 116 -16.15 3.11 -15.42
CA PRO A 116 -17.35 2.30 -15.59
C PRO A 116 -16.91 0.87 -15.36
N GLN A 117 -17.55 0.18 -14.39
CA GLN A 117 -17.16 -1.16 -13.93
C GLN A 117 -16.52 -1.89 -15.10
N PRO A 118 -15.29 -2.41 -14.99
CA PRO A 118 -14.63 -2.95 -16.16
C PRO A 118 -15.37 -4.22 -16.57
N THR A 119 -16.49 -4.06 -17.28
CA THR A 119 -17.31 -5.11 -17.85
C THR A 119 -16.39 -5.89 -18.77
N ALA A 120 -15.46 -5.21 -19.45
CA ALA A 120 -14.38 -5.82 -20.21
C ALA A 120 -13.42 -6.71 -19.37
N THR A 121 -13.10 -6.37 -18.12
CA THR A 121 -12.23 -7.20 -17.25
C THR A 121 -13.00 -8.35 -16.61
N ILE A 122 -14.26 -8.14 -16.23
CA ILE A 122 -15.12 -9.24 -15.74
C ILE A 122 -15.43 -10.20 -16.89
N GLU A 123 -15.68 -9.68 -18.10
CA GLU A 123 -15.92 -10.46 -19.31
C GLU A 123 -14.67 -11.17 -19.82
N SER A 124 -13.48 -10.55 -19.74
CA SER A 124 -12.22 -11.24 -20.06
C SER A 124 -11.93 -12.35 -19.06
N VAL A 125 -12.12 -12.12 -17.76
CA VAL A 125 -11.94 -13.16 -16.73
C VAL A 125 -12.99 -14.27 -16.89
N LYS A 126 -14.23 -13.94 -17.25
CA LYS A 126 -15.28 -14.95 -17.53
C LYS A 126 -14.97 -15.75 -18.79
N ARG A 127 -14.47 -15.11 -19.85
CA ARG A 127 -14.02 -15.77 -21.09
C ARG A 127 -12.81 -16.67 -20.84
N ASP A 128 -11.88 -16.24 -19.99
CA ASP A 128 -10.71 -17.03 -19.61
C ASP A 128 -11.14 -18.26 -18.77
N ILE A 129 -12.11 -18.10 -17.88
CA ILE A 129 -12.70 -19.22 -17.13
C ILE A 129 -13.45 -20.19 -18.05
N ASP A 130 -14.22 -19.69 -19.03
CA ASP A 130 -14.96 -20.53 -19.98
C ASP A 130 -14.02 -21.28 -20.95
N THR A 131 -12.90 -20.65 -21.32
CA THR A 131 -11.83 -21.27 -22.12
C THR A 131 -11.12 -22.38 -21.36
N ILE A 132 -10.84 -22.16 -20.06
CA ILE A 132 -10.25 -23.19 -19.18
C ILE A 132 -11.25 -24.32 -18.89
N LYS A 133 -12.55 -24.03 -18.86
CA LYS A 133 -13.62 -25.03 -18.70
C LYS A 133 -13.96 -25.76 -20.00
N GLY A 134 -13.30 -25.45 -21.12
CA GLY A 134 -13.47 -26.17 -22.39
C GLY A 134 -14.85 -25.99 -23.03
N MET A 135 -15.56 -24.90 -22.73
CA MET A 135 -16.89 -24.63 -23.28
C MET A 135 -16.88 -23.82 -24.59
N THR A 136 -15.72 -23.69 -25.24
CA THR A 136 -15.60 -23.06 -26.56
C THR A 136 -15.37 -24.15 -27.60
N LYS A 137 -16.40 -24.41 -28.42
CA LYS A 137 -16.34 -25.26 -29.61
C LYS A 137 -16.13 -24.41 -30.85
#